data_AF-A0A285TTF0-F1
#
_entry.id   AF-A0A285TTF0-F1
#
_cell.length_a   1.000
_cell.length_b   1.000
_cell.length_c   1.000
_cell.angle_alpha   90.00
_cell.angle_beta   90.00
_cell.angle_gamma   90.00
#
_symmetry.space_group_name_H-M   'P 1'
#
loop_
_entity.id
_entity.type
_entity.pdbx_description
1 polymer ?
#
loop_
_entity_poly.entity_id
_entity_poly.type
_entity_poly.pdbx_seq_one_letter_code
_entity_poly.pdbx_strand_id
1 'polypeptide(L)'
;MVANTTPNRGYQLPDARNNVNEDIYRLINALLALDVDIATLLSALAGKANTGHTHGLGDVAGLQTALDGKASSAHTHTLAGLADVEIAGAPAGRPLTTQASGKIGIGDEPAPKVHGHEIAAIVGLAAALAALAPKNAPTFTNGLTVGSGNSTFNGLIQAIYGQIRGEFPGLDYVNLLREVTHRVRTVMTTAGYKRQSYTETANPSAPTFVADDYIATAGPNGVTQHQWNLAGVLGMRLNSTTGLTLAVPLDAASIKIGGAPLALPKSYKSPEQTITSSGPLVLAHGLGVAPNFVTAELVCKTADLNHAIGDVVPLGLISPGQQVTTSLGTYTGLGVVVDATNLTCRYADSPNVFEIMNKNGGFIQPINPARWRLIVRAFA
;
A
#
# COMPACT_ATOMS: atom_id res chain seq x y z
N MET A 1 111.18 -42.52 38.08
CA MET A 1 109.88 -42.18 37.48
C MET A 1 109.33 -40.88 38.09
N VAL A 2 109.17 -39.82 37.31
CA VAL A 2 108.57 -38.54 37.74
C VAL A 2 107.06 -38.62 37.59
N ALA A 3 106.29 -38.39 38.66
CA ALA A 3 104.82 -38.42 38.62
C ALA A 3 104.26 -37.19 37.91
N ASN A 4 103.41 -37.42 36.91
CA ASN A 4 102.65 -36.37 36.24
C ASN A 4 101.25 -36.93 35.94
N THR A 5 100.21 -36.15 36.17
CA THR A 5 98.81 -36.60 36.05
C THR A 5 97.88 -35.50 35.55
N THR A 6 96.75 -35.88 34.96
CA THR A 6 95.71 -34.92 34.54
C THR A 6 95.05 -34.24 35.75
N PRO A 7 94.65 -32.96 35.67
CA PRO A 7 94.09 -32.22 36.81
C PRO A 7 92.74 -32.73 37.34
N ASN A 8 91.86 -33.24 36.46
CA ASN A 8 90.45 -33.52 36.83
C ASN A 8 90.20 -34.98 37.26
N ARG A 9 90.98 -35.92 36.73
CA ARG A 9 90.79 -37.37 36.96
C ARG A 9 92.06 -38.06 37.46
N GLY A 10 93.19 -37.35 37.55
CA GLY A 10 94.44 -37.89 38.05
C GLY A 10 95.06 -38.98 37.15
N TYR A 11 94.67 -39.07 35.88
CA TYR A 11 95.23 -40.08 34.98
C TYR A 11 96.71 -39.84 34.76
N GLN A 12 97.50 -40.91 34.76
CA GLN A 12 98.93 -40.83 34.56
C GLN A 12 99.27 -40.30 33.17
N LEU A 13 100.18 -39.32 33.11
CA LEU A 13 100.70 -38.76 31.86
C LEU A 13 102.15 -39.21 31.64
N PRO A 14 102.58 -39.37 30.36
CA PRO A 14 103.99 -39.48 30.02
C PRO A 14 104.78 -38.25 30.47
N ASP A 15 106.06 -38.43 30.78
CA ASP A 15 106.98 -37.34 31.07
C ASP A 15 108.29 -37.62 30.33
N ALA A 16 108.80 -36.64 29.58
CA ALA A 16 110.00 -36.81 28.76
C ALA A 16 111.25 -37.23 29.54
N ARG A 17 111.23 -37.12 30.88
CA ARG A 17 112.30 -37.56 31.78
C ARG A 17 112.20 -39.04 32.18
N ASN A 18 111.09 -39.72 31.88
CA ASN A 18 110.91 -41.14 32.16
C ASN A 18 111.41 -41.99 30.98
N ASN A 19 111.73 -43.25 31.28
CA ASN A 19 112.01 -44.22 30.22
C ASN A 19 110.72 -44.56 29.47
N VAL A 20 110.83 -44.81 28.17
CA VAL A 20 109.70 -45.18 27.30
C VAL A 20 108.90 -46.36 27.88
N ASN A 21 109.60 -47.36 28.43
CA ASN A 21 108.96 -48.55 29.00
C ASN A 21 108.08 -48.21 30.21
N GLU A 22 108.49 -47.25 31.04
CA GLU A 22 107.71 -46.78 32.20
C GLU A 22 106.49 -45.98 31.77
N ASP A 23 106.64 -45.13 30.76
CA ASP A 23 105.53 -44.32 30.22
C ASP A 23 104.52 -45.18 29.44
N ILE A 24 104.94 -46.28 28.81
CA ILE A 24 104.01 -47.24 28.19
C ILE A 24 103.08 -47.84 29.25
N TYR A 25 103.60 -48.26 30.41
CA TYR A 25 102.75 -48.77 31.50
C TYR A 25 101.80 -47.70 32.05
N ARG A 26 102.24 -46.43 32.11
CA ARG A 26 101.37 -45.31 32.50
C ARG A 26 100.23 -45.09 31.53
N LEU A 27 100.53 -45.12 30.23
CA LEU A 27 99.53 -44.98 29.19
C LEU A 27 98.50 -46.11 29.25
N ILE A 28 98.94 -47.36 29.50
CA ILE A 28 98.03 -48.49 29.70
C ILE A 28 97.12 -48.24 30.91
N ASN A 29 97.66 -47.83 32.06
CA ASN A 29 96.85 -47.56 33.25
C ASN A 29 95.88 -46.39 33.07
N ALA A 30 96.32 -45.32 32.40
CA ALA A 30 95.47 -44.19 32.07
C ALA A 30 94.32 -44.59 31.13
N LEU A 31 94.61 -45.45 30.14
CA LEU A 31 93.61 -45.96 29.21
C LEU A 31 92.59 -46.86 29.91
N LEU A 32 93.03 -47.72 30.83
CA LEU A 32 92.13 -48.54 31.65
C LEU A 32 91.25 -47.67 32.57
N ALA A 33 91.81 -46.62 33.17
CA ALA A 33 91.04 -45.70 34.00
C ALA A 33 90.01 -44.89 33.19
N LEU A 34 90.37 -44.48 31.97
CA LEU A 34 89.46 -43.83 31.03
C LEU A 34 88.29 -44.75 30.64
N ASP A 35 88.55 -46.03 30.39
CA ASP A 35 87.52 -47.02 30.05
C ASP A 35 86.48 -47.16 31.18
N VAL A 36 86.94 -47.30 32.43
CA VAL A 36 86.07 -47.37 33.62
C VAL A 36 85.20 -46.13 33.76
N ASP A 37 85.76 -44.94 33.50
CA ASP A 37 85.03 -43.69 33.63
C ASP A 37 84.01 -43.47 32.52
N ILE A 38 84.35 -43.87 31.29
CA ILE A 38 83.40 -43.87 30.17
C ILE A 38 82.25 -44.83 30.46
N ALA A 39 82.53 -46.05 30.94
CA ALA A 39 81.49 -47.00 31.33
C ALA A 39 80.58 -46.42 32.43
N THR A 40 81.15 -45.76 33.43
CA THR A 40 80.40 -45.12 34.52
C THR A 40 79.54 -43.95 34.01
N LEU A 41 80.08 -43.11 33.14
CA LEU A 41 79.34 -42.00 32.53
C LEU A 41 78.17 -42.50 31.68
N LEU A 42 78.39 -43.55 30.87
CA LEU A 42 77.34 -44.16 30.06
C LEU A 42 76.23 -44.74 30.93
N SER A 43 76.57 -45.41 32.04
CA SER A 43 75.59 -45.92 33.00
C SER A 43 74.80 -44.78 33.66
N ALA A 44 75.49 -43.71 34.08
CA ALA A 44 74.83 -42.55 34.68
C ALA A 44 73.90 -41.84 33.69
N LEU A 45 74.31 -41.71 32.43
CA LEU A 45 73.51 -41.12 31.35
C LEU A 45 72.28 -41.98 31.03
N ALA A 46 72.43 -43.31 31.00
CA ALA A 46 71.32 -44.23 30.79
C ALA A 46 70.26 -44.16 31.91
N GLY A 47 70.63 -43.71 33.11
CA GLY A 47 69.71 -43.47 34.23
C GLY A 47 69.04 -42.10 34.21
N LYS A 48 69.43 -41.18 33.31
CA LYS A 48 68.74 -39.90 33.12
C LYS A 48 67.58 -40.08 32.15
N ALA A 49 66.53 -39.29 32.33
CA ALA A 49 65.39 -39.31 31.43
C ALA A 49 65.73 -38.68 30.07
N ASN A 50 65.21 -39.24 28.98
CA ASN A 50 65.42 -38.71 27.62
C ASN A 50 64.84 -37.28 27.50
N THR A 51 65.39 -36.49 26.56
CA THR A 51 65.00 -35.08 26.29
C THR A 51 63.50 -34.87 26.02
N GLY A 52 62.74 -35.95 25.72
CA GLY A 52 61.30 -35.92 25.50
C GLY A 52 60.51 -36.93 26.34
N HIS A 53 60.92 -37.20 27.58
CA HIS A 53 60.08 -38.01 28.47
C HIS A 53 58.79 -37.26 28.86
N THR A 54 57.71 -38.01 29.03
CA THR A 54 56.39 -37.49 29.37
C THR A 54 55.94 -38.02 30.72
N HIS A 55 55.05 -37.28 31.37
CA HIS A 55 54.37 -37.74 32.58
C HIS A 55 52.90 -38.04 32.31
N GLY A 56 52.45 -39.22 32.72
CA GLY A 56 51.04 -39.57 32.77
C GLY A 56 50.39 -39.07 34.06
N LEU A 57 49.05 -38.96 34.09
CA LEU A 57 48.31 -38.59 35.32
C LEU A 57 48.63 -39.53 36.50
N GLY A 58 48.91 -40.81 36.20
CA GLY A 58 49.28 -41.83 37.20
C GLY A 58 50.65 -41.63 37.83
N ASP A 59 51.51 -40.79 37.26
CA ASP A 59 52.85 -40.51 37.81
C ASP A 59 52.77 -39.63 39.06
N VAL A 60 51.63 -38.94 39.27
CA VAL A 60 51.35 -38.15 40.46
C VAL A 60 50.33 -38.90 41.31
N ALA A 61 50.81 -39.58 42.36
CA ALA A 61 49.96 -40.33 43.27
C ALA A 61 48.84 -39.45 43.84
N GLY A 62 47.59 -39.88 43.66
CA GLY A 62 46.39 -39.17 44.12
C GLY A 62 45.84 -38.09 43.18
N LEU A 63 46.54 -37.73 42.09
CA LEU A 63 46.07 -36.71 41.14
C LEU A 63 44.78 -37.13 40.44
N GLN A 64 44.69 -38.38 39.96
CA GLN A 64 43.48 -38.88 39.31
C GLN A 64 42.26 -38.79 40.25
N THR A 65 42.39 -39.25 41.49
CA THR A 65 41.32 -39.17 42.51
C THR A 65 40.93 -37.72 42.81
N ALA A 66 41.90 -36.80 42.90
CA ALA A 66 41.62 -35.39 43.14
C ALA A 66 40.89 -34.74 41.96
N LEU A 67 41.26 -35.08 40.72
CA LEU A 67 40.58 -34.61 39.52
C LEU A 67 39.16 -35.17 39.42
N ASP A 68 38.98 -36.47 39.65
CA ASP A 68 37.67 -37.13 39.65
C ASP A 68 36.73 -36.55 40.74
N GLY A 69 37.29 -36.05 41.85
CA GLY A 69 36.56 -35.42 42.94
C GLY A 69 36.15 -33.96 42.69
N LYS A 70 36.76 -33.25 41.73
CA LYS A 70 36.49 -31.81 41.49
C LYS A 70 35.17 -31.56 40.77
N ALA A 71 34.64 -32.54 40.05
CA ALA A 71 33.33 -32.47 39.44
C ALA A 71 32.73 -33.86 39.43
N SER A 72 32.15 -34.29 40.57
CA SER A 72 31.51 -35.61 40.63
C SER A 72 30.50 -35.73 39.49
N SER A 73 30.47 -36.88 38.80
CA SER A 73 29.59 -37.11 37.65
C SER A 73 28.10 -36.90 37.96
N ALA A 74 27.73 -36.84 39.25
CA ALA A 74 26.38 -36.63 39.74
C ALA A 74 26.17 -35.25 40.41
N HIS A 75 27.01 -34.25 40.15
CA HIS A 75 26.69 -32.91 40.62
C HIS A 75 25.54 -32.32 39.80
N THR A 76 24.55 -31.75 40.49
CA THR A 76 23.42 -31.07 39.86
C THR A 76 23.45 -29.60 40.23
N HIS A 77 23.10 -28.75 39.26
CA HIS A 77 22.80 -27.35 39.56
C HIS A 77 21.31 -27.25 39.86
N THR A 78 20.97 -26.82 41.08
CA THR A 78 19.60 -26.41 41.36
C THR A 78 19.39 -25.02 40.78
N LEU A 79 18.17 -24.70 40.34
CA LEU A 79 17.82 -23.35 39.89
C LEU A 79 18.11 -22.29 40.96
N ALA A 80 18.07 -22.66 42.25
CA ALA A 80 18.39 -21.80 43.37
C ALA A 80 19.84 -21.29 43.39
N GLY A 81 20.75 -22.01 42.73
CA GLY A 81 22.16 -21.63 42.64
C GLY A 81 22.47 -20.61 41.56
N LEU A 82 21.50 -20.21 40.75
CA LEU A 82 21.67 -19.25 39.65
C LEU A 82 21.31 -17.83 40.14
N ALA A 83 22.24 -16.88 40.00
CA ALA A 83 22.05 -15.50 40.48
C ALA A 83 21.02 -14.70 39.67
N ASP A 84 20.77 -15.13 38.45
CA ASP A 84 19.87 -14.56 37.46
C ASP A 84 18.55 -15.33 37.35
N VAL A 85 18.30 -16.29 38.26
CA VAL A 85 17.03 -17.01 38.34
C VAL A 85 16.31 -16.74 39.66
N GLU A 86 15.03 -16.41 39.56
CA GLU A 86 14.15 -16.20 40.72
C GLU A 86 13.13 -17.34 40.80
N ILE A 87 13.13 -18.04 41.93
CA ILE A 87 12.33 -19.25 42.16
C ILE A 87 11.46 -19.08 43.40
N ALA A 88 10.30 -18.46 43.23
CA ALA A 88 9.22 -18.53 44.21
C ALA A 88 8.22 -19.62 43.79
N GLY A 89 8.35 -20.83 44.35
CA GLY A 89 7.26 -21.81 44.47
C GLY A 89 6.59 -22.32 43.18
N ALA A 90 7.35 -22.77 42.18
CA ALA A 90 6.79 -23.27 40.92
C ALA A 90 6.19 -24.69 41.03
N PRO A 91 4.90 -24.90 40.73
CA PRO A 91 4.34 -26.23 40.53
C PRO A 91 4.93 -26.90 39.27
N ALA A 92 5.06 -28.23 39.30
CA ALA A 92 5.61 -29.01 38.19
C ALA A 92 4.85 -28.78 36.87
N GLY A 93 5.59 -28.56 35.77
CA GLY A 93 5.03 -28.53 34.41
C GLY A 93 4.88 -27.15 33.75
N ARG A 94 5.31 -26.05 34.39
CA ARG A 94 5.36 -24.72 33.75
C ARG A 94 6.73 -24.43 33.10
N PRO A 95 6.77 -23.87 31.86
CA PRO A 95 8.01 -23.43 31.25
C PRO A 95 8.54 -22.16 31.94
N LEU A 96 9.87 -21.99 31.93
CA LEU A 96 10.53 -20.77 32.42
C LEU A 96 10.35 -19.63 31.41
N THR A 97 10.06 -18.42 31.89
CA THR A 97 9.93 -17.22 31.05
C THR A 97 10.88 -16.12 31.50
N THR A 98 11.14 -15.16 30.60
CA THR A 98 11.91 -13.96 30.94
C THR A 98 11.02 -12.99 31.71
N GLN A 99 11.41 -12.69 32.95
CA GLN A 99 10.65 -11.81 33.85
C GLN A 99 10.92 -10.33 33.56
N ALA A 100 10.06 -9.44 34.08
CA ALA A 100 10.19 -7.99 33.93
C ALA A 100 11.49 -7.42 34.55
N SER A 101 12.07 -8.14 35.51
CA SER A 101 13.39 -7.83 36.09
C SER A 101 14.56 -8.16 35.15
N GLY A 102 14.31 -8.75 33.98
CA GLY A 102 15.32 -9.25 33.05
C GLY A 102 15.92 -10.60 33.42
N LYS A 103 15.49 -11.18 34.55
CA LYS A 103 15.88 -12.50 35.04
C LYS A 103 15.01 -13.60 34.45
N ILE A 104 15.51 -14.84 34.41
CA ILE A 104 14.70 -16.01 34.01
C ILE A 104 13.98 -16.55 35.25
N GLY A 105 12.69 -16.89 35.18
CA GLY A 105 12.03 -17.62 36.28
C GLY A 105 10.57 -17.89 36.02
N ILE A 106 9.81 -18.16 37.08
CA ILE A 106 8.38 -18.46 37.02
C ILE A 106 7.65 -17.26 37.65
N GLY A 107 7.40 -16.23 36.84
CA GLY A 107 6.55 -15.10 37.19
C GLY A 107 5.19 -15.20 36.50
N ASP A 108 4.25 -14.33 36.86
CA ASP A 108 3.09 -14.09 36.00
C ASP A 108 3.62 -13.76 34.60
N GLU A 109 3.25 -14.60 33.62
CA GLU A 109 3.60 -14.44 32.21
C GLU A 109 3.60 -12.94 31.88
N PRO A 110 4.67 -12.36 31.30
CA PRO A 110 4.44 -11.24 30.42
C PRO A 110 3.60 -11.83 29.29
N ALA A 111 2.27 -11.76 29.46
CA ALA A 111 1.30 -11.84 28.40
C ALA A 111 1.99 -11.26 27.18
N PRO A 112 2.15 -12.04 26.07
CA PRO A 112 2.80 -11.54 24.89
C PRO A 112 2.26 -10.14 24.63
N LYS A 113 3.18 -9.22 24.32
CA LYS A 113 2.94 -7.77 24.26
C LYS A 113 1.65 -7.40 23.49
N VAL A 114 1.12 -8.31 22.66
CA VAL A 114 -0.33 -8.56 22.47
C VAL A 114 -0.55 -10.09 22.30
N HIS A 115 -1.51 -10.71 22.99
CA HIS A 115 -2.06 -12.03 22.61
C HIS A 115 -3.58 -12.05 22.73
N GLY A 116 -4.22 -12.92 21.95
CA GLY A 116 -5.67 -13.10 21.95
C GLY A 116 -6.04 -14.55 22.24
N HIS A 117 -7.22 -14.76 22.78
CA HIS A 117 -7.85 -16.07 22.90
C HIS A 117 -9.07 -16.10 21.98
N GLU A 118 -9.27 -17.21 21.27
CA GLU A 118 -10.58 -17.45 20.66
C GLU A 118 -11.63 -17.54 21.78
N ILE A 119 -12.81 -16.98 21.55
CA ILE A 119 -13.85 -16.89 22.59
C ILE A 119 -14.26 -18.27 23.12
N ALA A 120 -14.11 -19.32 22.30
CA ALA A 120 -14.36 -20.71 22.65
C ALA A 120 -13.38 -21.27 23.69
N ALA A 121 -12.19 -20.68 23.83
CA ALA A 121 -11.19 -21.08 24.82
C ALA A 121 -11.58 -20.69 26.25
N ILE A 122 -12.59 -19.82 26.42
CA ILE A 122 -13.07 -19.38 27.73
C ILE A 122 -14.47 -19.95 27.95
N VAL A 123 -14.53 -21.06 28.69
CA VAL A 123 -15.80 -21.74 29.03
C VAL A 123 -16.77 -20.75 29.66
N GLY A 124 -17.94 -20.59 29.05
CA GLY A 124 -19.01 -19.70 29.53
C GLY A 124 -18.93 -18.25 29.04
N LEU A 125 -17.82 -17.77 28.47
CA LEU A 125 -17.73 -16.39 27.96
C LEU A 125 -18.67 -16.15 26.77
N ALA A 126 -18.79 -17.12 25.87
CA ALA A 126 -19.73 -17.04 24.75
C ALA A 126 -21.19 -16.88 25.23
N ALA A 127 -21.56 -17.60 26.30
CA ALA A 127 -22.90 -17.52 26.89
C ALA A 127 -23.12 -16.19 27.63
N ALA A 128 -22.11 -15.72 28.37
CA ALA A 128 -22.18 -14.43 29.04
C ALA A 128 -22.27 -13.26 28.06
N LEU A 129 -21.53 -13.30 26.94
CA LEU A 129 -21.59 -12.30 25.88
C LEU A 129 -22.93 -12.35 25.13
N ALA A 130 -23.47 -13.55 24.88
CA ALA A 130 -24.81 -13.72 24.32
C ALA A 130 -25.91 -13.19 25.27
N ALA A 131 -25.70 -13.25 26.58
CA ALA A 131 -26.60 -12.67 27.57
C ALA A 131 -26.47 -11.15 27.73
N LEU A 132 -25.31 -10.59 27.37
CA LEU A 132 -25.04 -9.15 27.35
C LEU A 132 -25.42 -8.49 26.01
N ALA A 133 -25.55 -9.28 24.94
CA ALA A 133 -26.21 -8.84 23.72
C ALA A 133 -27.59 -8.28 24.10
N PRO A 134 -27.99 -7.12 23.53
CA PRO A 134 -29.17 -6.39 23.98
C PRO A 134 -30.37 -7.34 24.08
N LYS A 135 -30.88 -7.51 25.32
CA LYS A 135 -32.11 -8.26 25.57
C LYS A 135 -33.22 -7.66 24.69
N ASN A 136 -33.57 -8.44 23.67
CA ASN A 136 -34.78 -8.38 22.86
C ASN A 136 -34.92 -7.13 21.97
N ALA A 137 -34.19 -7.12 20.85
CA ALA A 137 -34.88 -6.69 19.63
C ALA A 137 -35.93 -7.78 19.31
N PRO A 138 -37.23 -7.46 19.21
CA PRO A 138 -38.22 -8.45 18.80
C PRO A 138 -37.80 -9.02 17.44
N THR A 139 -37.56 -10.32 17.39
CA THR A 139 -37.30 -11.03 16.13
C THR A 139 -38.63 -11.25 15.43
N PHE A 140 -38.84 -10.56 14.30
CA PHE A 140 -40.00 -10.81 13.45
C PHE A 140 -39.96 -12.25 12.96
N THR A 141 -40.95 -13.06 13.35
CA THR A 141 -40.92 -14.52 13.09
C THR A 141 -40.99 -14.83 11.58
N ASN A 142 -41.50 -13.89 10.79
CA ASN A 142 -41.65 -14.01 9.33
C ASN A 142 -40.84 -12.98 8.51
N GLY A 143 -39.85 -12.31 9.11
CA GLY A 143 -39.12 -11.23 8.44
C GLY A 143 -39.99 -10.00 8.13
N LEU A 144 -39.34 -8.86 7.86
CA LEU A 144 -40.04 -7.63 7.51
C LEU A 144 -40.46 -7.65 6.04
N THR A 145 -41.70 -8.07 5.74
CA THR A 145 -42.23 -8.03 4.37
C THR A 145 -42.67 -6.62 4.01
N VAL A 146 -41.85 -5.90 3.23
CA VAL A 146 -42.23 -4.62 2.62
C VAL A 146 -42.86 -4.91 1.26
N GLY A 147 -44.18 -4.79 1.16
CA GLY A 147 -44.88 -4.91 -0.13
C GLY A 147 -44.43 -3.82 -1.09
N SER A 148 -44.22 -4.17 -2.36
CA SER A 148 -43.71 -3.30 -3.44
C SER A 148 -44.58 -2.07 -3.75
N GLY A 149 -45.77 -1.94 -3.14
CA GLY A 149 -46.70 -0.84 -3.35
C GLY A 149 -46.51 0.38 -2.44
N ASN A 150 -45.52 0.39 -1.54
CA ASN A 150 -45.41 1.46 -0.53
C ASN A 150 -44.13 2.28 -0.63
N SER A 151 -44.08 3.14 -1.65
CA SER A 151 -42.93 3.99 -1.98
C SER A 151 -42.82 5.25 -1.11
N THR A 152 -43.73 5.47 -0.16
CA THR A 152 -43.66 6.62 0.75
C THR A 152 -43.14 6.21 2.12
N PHE A 153 -42.22 7.02 2.67
CA PHE A 153 -41.67 6.84 4.03
C PHE A 153 -42.77 6.63 5.08
N ASN A 154 -43.91 7.30 4.90
CA ASN A 154 -45.05 7.23 5.81
C ASN A 154 -45.76 5.87 5.73
N GLY A 155 -45.90 5.28 4.55
CA GLY A 155 -46.53 3.98 4.44
C GLY A 155 -45.60 2.81 4.83
N LEU A 156 -44.28 2.97 4.73
CA LEU A 156 -43.32 2.06 5.36
C LEU A 156 -43.51 2.02 6.88
N ILE A 157 -43.67 3.18 7.53
CA ILE A 157 -43.95 3.26 8.98
C ILE A 157 -45.28 2.56 9.31
N GLN A 158 -46.33 2.75 8.50
CA GLN A 158 -47.63 2.11 8.72
C GLN A 158 -47.60 0.59 8.52
N ALA A 159 -46.83 0.09 7.55
CA ALA A 159 -46.65 -1.34 7.32
C ALA A 159 -45.89 -2.03 8.47
N ILE A 160 -44.79 -1.41 8.92
CA ILE A 160 -44.01 -1.85 10.08
C ILE A 160 -44.90 -1.83 11.35
N TYR A 161 -45.70 -0.78 11.52
CA TYR A 161 -46.63 -0.66 12.65
C TYR A 161 -47.73 -1.73 12.64
N GLY A 162 -48.24 -2.11 11.47
CA GLY A 162 -49.22 -3.20 11.31
C GLY A 162 -48.64 -4.57 11.67
N GLN A 163 -47.41 -4.86 11.23
CA GLN A 163 -46.73 -6.13 11.53
C GLN A 163 -46.38 -6.26 13.02
N ILE A 164 -45.86 -5.20 13.65
CA ILE A 164 -45.57 -5.20 15.10
C ILE A 164 -46.84 -5.39 15.93
N ARG A 165 -47.98 -4.80 15.51
CA ARG A 165 -49.28 -4.99 16.18
C ARG A 165 -49.78 -6.43 16.13
N GLY A 166 -49.53 -7.13 15.03
CA GLY A 166 -49.95 -8.52 14.86
C GLY A 166 -49.15 -9.48 15.74
N GLU A 167 -47.85 -9.24 15.91
CA GLU A 167 -46.96 -10.14 16.65
C GLU A 167 -46.95 -9.89 18.18
N PHE A 168 -47.24 -8.66 18.65
CA PHE A 168 -47.10 -8.29 20.08
C PHE A 168 -48.28 -7.50 20.66
N PRO A 169 -49.48 -8.09 20.81
CA PRO A 169 -50.75 -7.38 21.08
C PRO A 169 -50.86 -6.59 22.41
N GLY A 170 -49.82 -6.55 23.27
CA GLY A 170 -49.82 -5.88 24.57
C GLY A 170 -48.86 -4.70 24.75
N LEU A 171 -48.15 -4.27 23.70
CA LEU A 171 -47.20 -3.16 23.80
C LEU A 171 -47.89 -1.79 23.87
N ASP A 172 -47.30 -0.82 24.58
CA ASP A 172 -47.75 0.57 24.56
C ASP A 172 -47.36 1.24 23.24
N TYR A 173 -48.26 1.12 22.27
CA TYR A 173 -48.07 1.56 20.90
C TYR A 173 -47.86 3.06 20.75
N VAL A 174 -48.39 3.87 21.67
CA VAL A 174 -48.26 5.34 21.62
C VAL A 174 -46.83 5.74 21.96
N ASN A 175 -46.24 5.10 22.98
CA ASN A 175 -44.84 5.31 23.33
C ASN A 175 -43.89 4.70 22.29
N LEU A 176 -44.24 3.56 21.70
CA LEU A 176 -43.46 2.95 20.62
C LEU A 176 -43.42 3.83 19.37
N LEU A 177 -44.57 4.36 18.93
CA LEU A 177 -44.65 5.29 17.79
C LEU A 177 -43.84 6.56 18.05
N ARG A 178 -43.90 7.09 19.27
CA ARG A 178 -43.11 8.26 19.67
C ARG A 178 -41.62 7.99 19.62
N GLU A 179 -41.18 6.84 20.13
CA GLU A 179 -39.78 6.44 20.14
C GLU A 179 -39.26 6.15 18.73
N VAL A 180 -40.02 5.44 17.91
CA VAL A 180 -39.65 5.19 16.50
C VAL A 180 -39.57 6.50 15.73
N THR A 181 -40.55 7.39 15.91
CA THR A 181 -40.54 8.72 15.28
C THR A 181 -39.36 9.57 15.75
N HIS A 182 -39.00 9.50 17.03
CA HIS A 182 -37.86 10.20 17.60
C HIS A 182 -36.55 9.65 17.07
N ARG A 183 -36.35 8.33 17.07
CA ARG A 183 -35.15 7.67 16.56
C ARG A 183 -34.94 7.92 15.08
N VAL A 184 -35.98 7.77 14.28
CA VAL A 184 -35.97 8.10 12.85
C VAL A 184 -35.58 9.55 12.65
N ARG A 185 -36.19 10.48 13.40
CA ARG A 185 -35.87 11.90 13.35
C ARG A 185 -34.40 12.13 13.66
N THR A 186 -33.90 11.58 14.77
CA THR A 186 -32.51 11.71 15.23
C THR A 186 -31.54 11.18 14.19
N VAL A 187 -31.79 10.01 13.60
CA VAL A 187 -30.97 9.43 12.53
C VAL A 187 -30.96 10.35 11.29
N MET A 188 -32.14 10.80 10.85
CA MET A 188 -32.26 11.68 9.68
C MET A 188 -31.57 13.02 9.90
N THR A 189 -31.76 13.67 11.06
CA THR A 189 -31.09 14.96 11.37
C THR A 189 -29.59 14.82 11.54
N THR A 190 -29.11 13.71 12.13
CA THR A 190 -27.67 13.44 12.27
C THR A 190 -27.03 13.21 10.91
N ALA A 191 -27.76 12.57 9.99
CA ALA A 191 -27.36 12.41 8.59
C ALA A 191 -27.54 13.69 7.72
N GLY A 192 -27.90 14.83 8.32
CA GLY A 192 -28.02 16.13 7.64
C GLY A 192 -29.36 16.40 6.94
N TYR A 193 -30.34 15.50 7.08
CA TYR A 193 -31.67 15.67 6.48
C TYR A 193 -32.51 16.64 7.32
N LYS A 194 -32.98 17.71 6.68
CA LYS A 194 -33.93 18.66 7.26
C LYS A 194 -35.36 18.22 6.92
N ARG A 195 -36.24 18.30 7.91
CA ARG A 195 -37.68 18.06 7.71
C ARG A 195 -38.26 19.27 7.00
N GLN A 196 -38.77 19.09 5.79
CA GLN A 196 -39.54 20.12 5.10
C GLN A 196 -40.99 19.67 5.00
N SER A 197 -41.90 20.56 5.35
CA SER A 197 -43.35 20.34 5.23
C SER A 197 -43.80 21.04 3.96
N TYR A 198 -44.56 20.35 3.11
CA TYR A 198 -45.21 20.97 1.98
C TYR A 198 -46.72 20.73 2.05
N THR A 199 -47.47 21.76 1.70
CA THR A 199 -48.92 21.72 1.56
C THR A 199 -49.25 21.63 0.08
N GLU A 200 -49.73 20.48 -0.35
CA GLU A 200 -50.13 20.26 -1.74
C GLU A 200 -51.49 20.93 -1.99
N THR A 201 -51.48 22.21 -2.38
CA THR A 201 -52.67 22.83 -2.98
C THR A 201 -52.80 22.35 -4.42
N ALA A 202 -54.01 21.93 -4.81
CA ALA A 202 -54.34 21.40 -6.12
C ALA A 202 -54.13 22.42 -7.26
N ASN A 203 -52.88 22.67 -7.67
CA ASN A 203 -52.49 23.30 -8.93
C ASN A 203 -50.96 23.09 -9.17
N PRO A 204 -50.50 22.42 -10.25
CA PRO A 204 -49.12 21.90 -10.37
C PRO A 204 -48.04 22.94 -10.73
N SER A 205 -48.25 24.23 -10.49
CA SER A 205 -47.26 25.26 -10.80
C SER A 205 -46.49 25.69 -9.55
N ALA A 206 -45.41 24.96 -9.28
CA ALA A 206 -44.36 25.23 -8.29
C ALA A 206 -44.77 25.14 -6.80
N PRO A 207 -44.26 24.14 -6.04
CA PRO A 207 -44.38 24.15 -4.59
C PRO A 207 -43.58 25.31 -3.99
N THR A 208 -44.22 26.18 -3.21
CA THR A 208 -43.54 27.23 -2.43
C THR A 208 -42.91 26.62 -1.18
N PHE A 209 -41.59 26.77 -1.05
CA PHE A 209 -40.82 26.28 0.09
C PHE A 209 -40.77 27.36 1.17
N VAL A 210 -41.44 27.14 2.31
CA VAL A 210 -41.31 28.02 3.48
C VAL A 210 -40.36 27.35 4.47
N ALA A 211 -39.28 28.06 4.79
CA ALA A 211 -38.32 27.64 5.80
C ALA A 211 -38.84 27.98 7.20
N ASP A 212 -38.64 27.02 8.09
CA ASP A 212 -38.72 27.06 9.54
C ASP A 212 -40.05 27.44 10.21
N ASP A 213 -40.47 26.49 11.04
CA ASP A 213 -41.22 26.65 12.28
C ASP A 213 -42.50 27.50 12.23
N TYR A 214 -43.57 26.94 11.67
CA TYR A 214 -44.90 27.30 12.12
C TYR A 214 -45.95 26.19 11.94
N ILE A 215 -46.77 26.04 12.98
CA ILE A 215 -47.92 25.16 13.08
C ILE A 215 -48.95 25.57 12.03
N ALA A 216 -49.24 24.71 11.05
CA ALA A 216 -50.36 24.90 10.14
C ALA A 216 -51.37 23.77 10.31
N THR A 217 -52.41 24.03 11.08
CA THR A 217 -53.69 23.33 10.99
C THR A 217 -54.29 23.61 9.62
N ALA A 218 -54.49 22.57 8.80
CA ALA A 218 -55.25 22.68 7.55
C ALA A 218 -56.44 21.71 7.57
N GLY A 219 -57.62 22.27 7.28
CA GLY A 219 -58.92 21.59 7.29
C GLY A 219 -59.16 20.66 6.09
N PRO A 220 -60.43 20.34 5.76
CA PRO A 220 -60.91 18.96 5.63
C PRO A 220 -60.32 18.09 4.51
N ASN A 221 -59.56 18.65 3.56
CA ASN A 221 -58.99 17.91 2.42
C ASN A 221 -57.49 18.20 2.17
N GLY A 222 -56.77 18.84 3.10
CA GLY A 222 -55.35 19.18 2.94
C GLY A 222 -54.42 18.16 3.60
N VAL A 223 -53.89 17.21 2.83
CA VAL A 223 -52.88 16.26 3.33
C VAL A 223 -51.51 16.94 3.37
N THR A 224 -51.06 17.29 4.57
CA THR A 224 -49.69 17.78 4.78
C THR A 224 -48.72 16.60 4.67
N GLN A 225 -47.88 16.57 3.63
CA GLN A 225 -46.82 15.57 3.52
C GLN A 225 -45.52 16.12 4.13
N HIS A 226 -44.93 15.34 5.03
CA HIS A 226 -43.63 15.66 5.62
C HIS A 226 -42.55 14.82 4.94
N GLN A 227 -41.70 15.49 4.16
CA GLN A 227 -40.60 14.85 3.45
C GLN A 227 -39.27 15.24 4.11
N TRP A 228 -38.37 14.26 4.24
CA TRP A 228 -37.01 14.48 4.72
C TRP A 228 -36.10 14.73 3.54
N ASN A 229 -35.55 15.95 3.44
CA ASN A 229 -34.65 16.34 2.34
C ASN A 229 -33.26 16.62 2.92
N LEU A 230 -32.22 16.07 2.28
CA LEU A 230 -30.83 16.35 2.66
C LEU A 230 -30.50 17.80 2.30
N ALA A 231 -30.08 18.60 3.28
CA ALA A 231 -29.77 20.00 3.03
C ALA A 231 -28.67 20.11 1.97
N GLY A 232 -28.98 20.69 0.81
CA GLY A 232 -28.03 20.91 -0.29
C GLY A 232 -27.96 19.83 -1.37
N VAL A 233 -28.79 18.78 -1.33
CA VAL A 233 -28.86 17.80 -2.44
C VAL A 233 -30.11 18.06 -3.30
N LEU A 234 -29.85 18.41 -4.56
CA LEU A 234 -30.83 18.54 -5.65
C LEU A 234 -31.77 17.33 -5.66
N GLY A 235 -33.08 17.60 -5.65
CA GLY A 235 -34.14 16.59 -5.56
C GLY A 235 -34.09 15.57 -6.70
N MET A 236 -33.47 14.43 -6.43
CA MET A 236 -33.58 13.22 -7.23
C MET A 236 -34.98 12.64 -7.05
N ARG A 237 -35.79 12.60 -8.11
CA ARG A 237 -37.10 11.92 -8.10
C ARG A 237 -36.94 10.51 -8.66
N LEU A 238 -37.31 9.50 -7.88
CA LEU A 238 -37.47 8.13 -8.37
C LEU A 238 -38.89 8.00 -8.93
N ASN A 239 -39.01 7.84 -10.24
CA ASN A 239 -40.29 7.57 -10.91
C ASN A 239 -40.39 6.05 -11.16
N SER A 240 -41.47 5.42 -10.71
CA SER A 240 -41.68 3.97 -10.85
C SER A 240 -41.90 3.49 -12.29
N THR A 241 -42.15 4.41 -13.23
CA THR A 241 -42.40 4.12 -14.65
C THR A 241 -41.23 4.53 -15.54
N THR A 242 -40.50 5.60 -15.20
CA THR A 242 -39.38 6.14 -16.01
C THR A 242 -38.00 6.00 -15.36
N GLY A 243 -37.91 5.39 -14.18
CA GLY A 243 -36.68 5.30 -13.41
C GLY A 243 -36.26 6.65 -12.81
N LEU A 244 -35.00 6.76 -12.41
CA LEU A 244 -34.42 7.99 -11.86
C LEU A 244 -34.46 9.10 -12.90
N THR A 245 -35.29 10.12 -12.70
CA THR A 245 -35.43 11.25 -13.62
C THR A 245 -34.99 12.52 -12.92
N LEU A 246 -33.94 13.16 -13.45
CA LEU A 246 -33.42 14.44 -12.96
C LEU A 246 -34.24 15.57 -13.61
N ALA A 247 -34.95 16.33 -12.79
CA ALA A 247 -35.95 17.30 -13.25
C ALA A 247 -35.36 18.63 -13.74
N VAL A 248 -34.04 18.74 -13.93
CA VAL A 248 -33.35 19.99 -14.29
C VAL A 248 -32.19 19.67 -15.23
N PRO A 249 -31.91 20.51 -16.27
CA PRO A 249 -30.65 20.41 -17.01
C PRO A 249 -29.47 20.50 -16.05
N LEU A 250 -28.63 19.48 -16.03
CA LEU A 250 -27.42 19.44 -15.22
C LEU A 250 -26.25 19.95 -16.05
N ASP A 251 -25.53 20.94 -15.53
CA ASP A 251 -24.22 21.28 -16.07
C ASP A 251 -23.18 20.22 -15.63
N ALA A 252 -22.03 20.20 -16.30
CA ALA A 252 -20.96 19.24 -15.99
C ALA A 252 -20.41 19.40 -14.56
N ALA A 253 -20.55 20.59 -13.96
CA ALA A 253 -20.16 20.83 -12.57
C ALA A 253 -21.08 20.11 -11.57
N SER A 254 -22.35 19.90 -11.96
CA SER A 254 -23.38 19.24 -11.17
C SER A 254 -23.31 17.71 -11.24
N ILE A 255 -22.59 17.14 -12.22
CA ILE A 255 -22.39 15.70 -12.37
C ILE A 255 -21.04 15.33 -11.77
N LYS A 256 -21.03 14.47 -10.73
CA LYS A 256 -19.80 14.01 -10.07
C LYS A 256 -19.65 12.50 -10.19
N ILE A 257 -18.44 12.02 -10.50
CA ILE A 257 -18.08 10.60 -10.43
C ILE A 257 -17.00 10.46 -9.34
N GLY A 258 -17.25 9.62 -8.33
CA GLY A 258 -16.32 9.47 -7.20
C GLY A 258 -16.08 10.75 -6.38
N GLY A 259 -17.04 11.69 -6.38
CA GLY A 259 -16.95 12.95 -5.63
C GLY A 259 -16.26 14.10 -6.36
N ALA A 260 -15.63 13.85 -7.51
CA ALA A 260 -15.05 14.89 -8.37
C ALA A 260 -16.04 15.26 -9.50
N PRO A 261 -16.12 16.53 -9.91
CA PRO A 261 -16.87 16.93 -11.11
C PRO A 261 -16.43 16.12 -12.33
N LEU A 262 -17.38 15.71 -13.16
CA LEU A 262 -17.11 15.04 -14.41
C LEU A 262 -16.36 16.00 -15.34
N ALA A 263 -15.06 15.80 -15.48
CA ALA A 263 -14.22 16.59 -16.36
C ALA A 263 -14.50 16.22 -17.83
N LEU A 264 -15.42 16.95 -18.47
CA LEU A 264 -15.53 16.94 -19.92
C LEU A 264 -14.46 17.88 -20.50
N PRO A 265 -13.64 17.45 -21.47
CA PRO A 265 -12.68 18.33 -22.13
C PRO A 265 -13.41 19.54 -22.70
N LYS A 266 -12.90 20.75 -22.45
CA LYS A 266 -13.44 21.94 -23.11
C LYS A 266 -13.11 21.82 -24.60
N SER A 267 -14.05 22.19 -25.47
CA SER A 267 -13.81 22.11 -26.91
C SER A 267 -14.23 23.38 -27.62
N TYR A 268 -13.53 23.69 -28.70
CA TYR A 268 -13.80 24.79 -29.60
C TYR A 268 -13.91 24.28 -31.03
N LYS A 269 -14.84 24.85 -31.79
CA LYS A 269 -14.98 24.66 -33.23
C LYS A 269 -15.09 26.03 -33.87
N SER A 270 -14.19 26.32 -34.81
CA SER A 270 -14.24 27.59 -35.54
C SER A 270 -15.47 27.68 -36.46
N PRO A 271 -15.92 28.91 -36.79
CA PRO A 271 -16.70 29.13 -38.00
C PRO A 271 -15.94 28.64 -39.25
N GLU A 272 -16.65 28.41 -40.36
CA GLU A 272 -16.03 28.09 -41.66
C GLU A 272 -15.14 29.25 -42.12
N GLN A 273 -13.86 28.97 -42.37
CA GLN A 273 -12.85 29.95 -42.76
C GLN A 273 -12.56 29.90 -44.26
N THR A 274 -12.41 31.09 -44.84
CA THR A 274 -11.93 31.24 -46.21
C THR A 274 -10.43 30.92 -46.27
N ILE A 275 -10.02 30.21 -47.32
CA ILE A 275 -8.65 29.80 -47.56
C ILE A 275 -7.98 30.87 -48.43
N THR A 276 -6.84 31.41 -47.98
CA THR A 276 -6.11 32.47 -48.69
C THR A 276 -4.62 32.21 -48.62
N SER A 277 -3.92 32.23 -49.75
CA SER A 277 -2.46 32.05 -49.83
C SER A 277 -1.75 33.04 -48.91
N SER A 278 -0.79 32.56 -48.10
CA SER A 278 -0.04 33.36 -47.12
C SER A 278 -0.92 34.11 -46.08
N GLY A 279 -2.23 33.83 -46.03
CA GLY A 279 -3.17 34.54 -45.19
C GLY A 279 -2.95 34.27 -43.70
N PRO A 280 -2.85 35.29 -42.84
CA PRO A 280 -3.00 35.12 -41.40
C PRO A 280 -4.45 34.80 -41.04
N LEU A 281 -4.64 33.93 -40.05
CA LEU A 281 -5.95 33.67 -39.48
C LEU A 281 -5.81 33.57 -37.96
N VAL A 282 -6.57 34.36 -37.21
CA VAL A 282 -6.60 34.30 -35.74
C VAL A 282 -7.98 33.90 -35.28
N LEU A 283 -8.07 32.83 -34.49
CA LEU A 283 -9.32 32.26 -34.01
C LEU A 283 -9.37 32.31 -32.49
N ALA A 284 -10.20 33.18 -31.92
CA ALA A 284 -10.45 33.19 -30.48
C ALA A 284 -11.26 31.95 -30.08
N HIS A 285 -10.70 31.12 -29.20
CA HIS A 285 -11.30 29.81 -28.87
C HIS A 285 -12.03 29.77 -27.52
N GLY A 286 -11.82 30.75 -26.64
CA GLY A 286 -12.58 30.90 -25.38
C GLY A 286 -12.39 29.79 -24.34
N LEU A 287 -11.37 28.92 -24.51
CA LEU A 287 -11.16 27.76 -23.62
C LEU A 287 -10.51 28.18 -22.28
N GLY A 288 -9.89 29.36 -22.25
CA GLY A 288 -9.26 29.95 -21.05
C GLY A 288 -7.93 29.31 -20.65
N VAL A 289 -7.47 28.33 -21.42
CA VAL A 289 -6.18 27.63 -21.30
C VAL A 289 -5.72 27.24 -22.71
N ALA A 290 -4.41 27.04 -22.88
CA ALA A 290 -3.87 26.58 -24.15
C ALA A 290 -4.40 25.15 -24.44
N PRO A 291 -4.99 24.89 -25.61
CA PRO A 291 -5.49 23.57 -25.97
C PRO A 291 -4.37 22.52 -26.03
N ASN A 292 -4.65 21.33 -25.50
CA ASN A 292 -3.73 20.19 -25.54
C ASN A 292 -3.72 19.52 -26.91
N PHE A 293 -4.80 19.68 -27.70
CA PHE A 293 -4.97 19.05 -28.99
C PHE A 293 -5.73 19.94 -29.97
N VAL A 294 -5.24 20.03 -31.21
CA VAL A 294 -5.85 20.81 -32.29
C VAL A 294 -5.93 19.95 -33.56
N THR A 295 -7.06 20.01 -34.25
CA THR A 295 -7.26 19.40 -35.56
C THR A 295 -7.82 20.41 -36.55
N ALA A 296 -7.60 20.14 -37.84
CA ALA A 296 -8.16 20.92 -38.92
C ALA A 296 -8.91 20.00 -39.90
N GLU A 297 -9.97 20.52 -40.49
CA GLU A 297 -10.80 19.81 -41.45
C GLU A 297 -11.13 20.74 -42.62
N LEU A 298 -11.17 20.19 -43.82
CA LEU A 298 -11.63 20.87 -45.02
C LEU A 298 -13.03 20.37 -45.37
N VAL A 299 -13.96 21.30 -45.57
CA VAL A 299 -15.34 21.01 -45.98
C VAL A 299 -15.54 21.44 -47.43
N CYS A 300 -15.95 20.51 -48.28
CA CYS A 300 -16.25 20.77 -49.68
C CYS A 300 -17.55 21.56 -49.80
N LYS A 301 -17.52 22.74 -50.44
CA LYS A 301 -18.69 23.60 -50.68
C LYS A 301 -19.14 23.58 -52.13
N THR A 302 -18.28 23.14 -53.04
CA THR A 302 -18.56 22.96 -54.46
C THR A 302 -17.75 21.77 -54.93
N ALA A 303 -18.35 20.86 -55.72
CA ALA A 303 -17.70 19.62 -56.11
C ALA A 303 -16.28 19.83 -56.65
N ASP A 304 -15.32 19.08 -56.11
CA ASP A 304 -13.89 19.22 -56.42
C ASP A 304 -13.16 17.92 -56.12
N LEU A 305 -12.20 17.51 -56.97
CA LEU A 305 -11.43 16.25 -56.81
C LEU A 305 -12.31 15.01 -56.51
N ASN A 306 -13.50 14.93 -57.11
CA ASN A 306 -14.51 13.89 -56.88
C ASN A 306 -15.09 13.83 -55.45
N HIS A 307 -14.86 14.86 -54.64
CA HIS A 307 -15.60 15.10 -53.41
C HIS A 307 -16.90 15.86 -53.71
N ALA A 308 -18.00 15.37 -53.14
CA ALA A 308 -19.30 15.99 -53.18
C ALA A 308 -19.41 17.14 -52.16
N ILE A 309 -20.38 18.01 -52.36
CA ILE A 309 -20.68 19.10 -51.43
C ILE A 309 -21.02 18.50 -50.06
N GLY A 310 -20.41 19.01 -48.99
CA GLY A 310 -20.57 18.53 -47.63
C GLY A 310 -19.56 17.45 -47.20
N ASP A 311 -18.77 16.91 -48.12
CA ASP A 311 -17.67 16.01 -47.76
C ASP A 311 -16.66 16.74 -46.86
N VAL A 312 -16.25 16.05 -45.79
CA VAL A 312 -15.27 16.54 -44.81
C VAL A 312 -13.99 15.71 -44.93
N VAL A 313 -12.87 16.38 -45.09
CA VAL A 313 -11.54 15.76 -45.20
C VAL A 313 -10.67 16.24 -44.05
N PRO A 314 -10.10 15.33 -43.23
CA PRO A 314 -9.17 15.74 -42.19
C PRO A 314 -7.89 16.29 -42.80
N LEU A 315 -7.38 17.37 -42.22
CA LEU A 315 -6.16 18.03 -42.65
C LEU A 315 -5.07 17.87 -41.57
N GLY A 316 -3.88 17.45 -42.00
CA GLY A 316 -2.70 17.43 -41.14
C GLY A 316 -2.17 18.85 -40.88
N LEU A 317 -1.82 19.14 -39.63
CA LEU A 317 -1.12 20.38 -39.27
C LEU A 317 0.37 20.22 -39.53
N ILE A 318 1.04 21.31 -39.95
CA ILE A 318 2.50 21.32 -40.05
C ILE A 318 3.12 21.60 -38.69
N SER A 319 4.21 20.89 -38.35
CA SER A 319 4.95 21.14 -37.12
C SER A 319 5.69 22.49 -37.21
N PRO A 320 5.89 23.21 -36.09
CA PRO A 320 6.72 24.42 -36.08
C PRO A 320 8.12 24.15 -36.65
N GLY A 321 8.55 24.94 -37.63
CA GLY A 321 9.84 24.79 -38.31
C GLY A 321 9.89 23.77 -39.45
N GLN A 322 8.80 23.06 -39.73
CA GLN A 322 8.72 22.13 -40.85
C GLN A 322 8.23 22.83 -42.12
N GLN A 323 8.90 22.56 -43.25
CA GLN A 323 8.40 22.91 -44.58
C GLN A 323 7.82 21.66 -45.24
N VAL A 324 6.60 21.78 -45.78
CA VAL A 324 5.95 20.73 -46.57
C VAL A 324 5.70 21.26 -47.97
N THR A 325 6.06 20.47 -48.97
CA THR A 325 5.89 20.82 -50.38
C THR A 325 4.79 19.98 -51.04
N THR A 326 4.10 20.57 -52.00
CA THR A 326 3.13 19.93 -52.88
C THR A 326 3.81 18.95 -53.83
N SER A 327 3.00 18.10 -54.45
CA SER A 327 3.37 17.28 -55.62
C SER A 327 3.90 18.09 -56.81
N LEU A 328 3.72 19.42 -56.80
CA LEU A 328 4.17 20.38 -57.82
C LEU A 328 5.35 21.25 -57.37
N GLY A 329 5.95 20.97 -56.20
CA GLY A 329 7.16 21.65 -55.71
C GLY A 329 6.93 23.02 -55.04
N THR A 330 5.69 23.37 -54.68
CA THR A 330 5.33 24.61 -53.94
C THR A 330 5.00 24.31 -52.48
N TYR A 331 4.88 25.31 -51.59
CA TYR A 331 4.54 25.05 -50.18
C TYR A 331 3.06 24.69 -49.97
N THR A 332 2.75 23.84 -48.98
CA THR A 332 1.38 23.43 -48.61
C THR A 332 1.22 23.22 -47.11
N GLY A 333 0.00 23.35 -46.60
CA GLY A 333 -0.34 23.03 -45.21
C GLY A 333 -0.78 24.22 -44.36
N LEU A 334 -1.10 23.90 -43.09
CA LEU A 334 -1.62 24.83 -42.10
C LEU A 334 -0.75 24.79 -40.85
N GLY A 335 -0.04 25.88 -40.57
CA GLY A 335 0.66 26.06 -39.30
C GLY A 335 -0.30 26.61 -38.27
N VAL A 336 -0.29 26.08 -37.04
CA VAL A 336 -1.11 26.58 -35.94
C VAL A 336 -0.25 26.74 -34.70
N VAL A 337 -0.26 27.95 -34.14
CA VAL A 337 0.32 28.25 -32.82
C VAL A 337 -0.83 28.49 -31.87
N VAL A 338 -0.78 27.84 -30.71
CA VAL A 338 -1.84 27.91 -29.70
C VAL A 338 -1.40 28.78 -28.53
N ASP A 339 -2.30 29.60 -28.02
CA ASP A 339 -2.16 30.28 -26.73
C ASP A 339 -3.41 30.05 -25.87
N ALA A 340 -3.51 30.71 -24.70
CA ALA A 340 -4.63 30.50 -23.78
C ALA A 340 -6.00 31.02 -24.28
N THR A 341 -5.98 31.82 -25.35
CA THR A 341 -7.12 32.59 -25.86
C THR A 341 -7.35 32.44 -27.36
N ASN A 342 -6.30 32.22 -28.14
CA ASN A 342 -6.32 32.23 -29.60
C ASN A 342 -5.56 31.05 -30.23
N LEU A 343 -6.02 30.64 -31.40
CA LEU A 343 -5.28 29.83 -32.36
C LEU A 343 -4.79 30.77 -33.46
N THR A 344 -3.48 30.95 -33.57
CA THR A 344 -2.85 31.73 -34.63
C THR A 344 -2.44 30.79 -35.75
N CYS A 345 -3.22 30.82 -36.82
CA CYS A 345 -3.10 29.97 -37.99
C CYS A 345 -2.37 30.70 -39.14
N ARG A 346 -1.59 29.96 -39.92
CA ARG A 346 -0.93 30.43 -41.14
C ARG A 346 -1.12 29.44 -42.27
N TYR A 347 -1.71 29.92 -43.36
CA TYR A 347 -1.78 29.21 -44.63
C TYR A 347 -0.43 29.24 -45.33
N ALA A 348 -0.09 28.15 -46.02
CA ALA A 348 1.09 28.11 -46.88
C ALA A 348 1.07 29.23 -47.94
N ASP A 349 2.27 29.69 -48.31
CA ASP A 349 2.46 30.70 -49.36
C ASP A 349 2.50 30.02 -50.74
N SER A 350 1.32 29.70 -51.25
CA SER A 350 1.11 28.99 -52.51
C SER A 350 -0.35 29.14 -52.96
N PRO A 351 -0.62 29.27 -54.28
CA PRO A 351 -2.00 29.21 -54.79
C PRO A 351 -2.66 27.84 -54.52
N ASN A 352 -1.85 26.80 -54.32
CA ASN A 352 -2.26 25.44 -53.97
C ASN A 352 -2.06 25.21 -52.46
N VAL A 353 -2.78 25.97 -51.63
CA VAL A 353 -2.58 26.02 -50.17
C VAL A 353 -2.66 24.63 -49.51
N PHE A 354 -3.52 23.75 -50.03
CA PHE A 354 -3.70 22.38 -49.57
C PHE A 354 -3.75 21.40 -50.73
N GLU A 355 -3.28 20.18 -50.49
CA GLU A 355 -3.52 19.03 -51.36
C GLU A 355 -4.18 17.92 -50.56
N ILE A 356 -5.12 17.22 -51.19
CA ILE A 356 -5.83 16.10 -50.57
C ILE A 356 -5.85 14.93 -51.55
N MET A 357 -6.16 13.74 -51.03
CA MET A 357 -6.34 12.57 -51.88
C MET A 357 -7.58 12.73 -52.76
N ASN A 358 -7.41 12.59 -54.07
CA ASN A 358 -8.54 12.52 -54.99
C ASN A 358 -9.33 11.23 -54.74
N LYS A 359 -10.64 11.35 -54.50
CA LYS A 359 -11.53 10.19 -54.28
C LYS A 359 -11.57 9.22 -55.45
N ASN A 360 -11.17 9.66 -56.64
CA ASN A 360 -10.96 8.81 -57.79
C ASN A 360 -9.45 8.64 -58.05
N GLY A 361 -8.94 7.42 -57.86
CA GLY A 361 -7.57 7.05 -58.23
C GLY A 361 -6.51 7.13 -57.12
N GLY A 362 -6.83 7.63 -55.91
CA GLY A 362 -5.98 7.43 -54.71
C GLY A 362 -4.64 8.18 -54.70
N PHE A 363 -4.46 9.21 -55.53
CA PHE A 363 -3.29 10.09 -55.55
C PHE A 363 -3.63 11.47 -54.96
N ILE A 364 -2.61 12.18 -54.49
CA ILE A 364 -2.75 13.52 -53.89
C ILE A 364 -2.76 14.57 -55.01
N GLN A 365 -3.69 15.53 -54.95
CA GLN A 365 -3.83 16.60 -55.92
C GLN A 365 -4.21 17.92 -55.21
N PRO A 366 -3.77 19.09 -55.70
CA PRO A 366 -4.16 20.37 -55.12
C PRO A 366 -5.66 20.64 -55.24
N ILE A 367 -6.24 21.18 -54.16
CA ILE A 367 -7.65 21.62 -54.15
C ILE A 367 -7.79 23.00 -54.81
N ASN A 368 -9.01 23.33 -55.26
CA ASN A 368 -9.35 24.73 -55.53
C ASN A 368 -9.79 25.42 -54.23
N PRO A 369 -9.01 26.38 -53.65
CA PRO A 369 -9.29 26.96 -52.34
C PRO A 369 -10.65 27.69 -52.25
N ALA A 370 -11.22 28.15 -53.37
CA ALA A 370 -12.54 28.79 -53.37
C ALA A 370 -13.68 27.80 -53.10
N ARG A 371 -13.48 26.51 -53.43
CA ARG A 371 -14.46 25.43 -53.32
C ARG A 371 -14.51 24.76 -51.95
N TRP A 372 -13.57 25.08 -51.07
CA TRP A 372 -13.43 24.47 -49.75
C TRP A 372 -13.46 25.51 -48.63
N ARG A 373 -13.79 25.06 -47.42
CA ARG A 373 -13.69 25.87 -46.20
C ARG A 373 -12.92 25.13 -45.14
N LEU A 374 -12.06 25.86 -44.42
CA LEU A 374 -11.31 25.32 -43.29
C LEU A 374 -12.16 25.44 -42.01
N ILE A 375 -12.17 24.37 -41.21
CA ILE A 375 -12.67 24.37 -39.84
C ILE A 375 -11.54 23.89 -38.94
N VAL A 376 -11.26 24.64 -37.88
CA VAL A 376 -10.27 24.27 -36.86
C VAL A 376 -10.99 23.89 -35.58
N ARG A 377 -10.58 22.80 -34.94
CA ARG A 377 -11.11 22.33 -33.67
C ARG A 377 -9.99 22.25 -32.65
N ALA A 378 -10.28 22.60 -31.41
CA ALA A 378 -9.32 22.56 -30.33
C ALA A 378 -9.96 21.98 -29.06
N PHE A 379 -9.16 21.25 -28.28
CA PHE A 379 -9.61 20.53 -27.08
C PHE A 379 -8.64 20.80 -25.93
N ALA A 380 -9.18 21.16 -24.76
CA ALA A 380 -8.45 21.54 -23.56
C ALA A 380 -8.89 20.74 -22.34
#